data_AF-A0A0N0A332-F1
#
_entry.id   AF-A0A0N0A332-F1
#
_cell.length_a   1.000
_cell.length_b   1.000
_cell.length_c   1.000
_cell.angle_alpha   90.00
_cell.angle_beta   90.00
_cell.angle_gamma   90.00
#
_symmetry.space_group_name_H-M   'P 1'
#
loop_
_entity.id
_entity.type
_entity.pdbx_description
1 polymer ?
#
loop_
_entity_poly.entity_id
_entity_poly.type
_entity_poly.pdbx_seq_one_letter_code
_entity_poly.pdbx_strand_id
1 'polypeptide(L)'
;MLGALVGVLLCAACAPTVEVVPTPPPDPPGLTVAVSGPCEVKQQVPEPVAETPAPSGQPTVGNPAPGNTAPGNAAPGDVAPGRAAPDVAPHNAENNAWKHRRSLPAAGVQAGRDLITRVLPVLEPICASGDLSAGPVRKALAEHRAYVEQRPTLVFFSMETRAGERVACLNGDMSAGVIRLFVEGTTGEGSCIEPVSH
;
A
#
# COMPACT_ATOMS: atom_id res chain seq x y z
N MET A 1 -47.03 -24.69 -58.79
CA MET A 1 -46.66 -25.04 -57.41
C MET A 1 -45.14 -25.14 -57.36
N LEU A 2 -44.48 -24.04 -56.98
CA LEU A 2 -43.02 -23.91 -56.86
C LEU A 2 -42.53 -24.69 -55.63
N GLY A 3 -41.51 -25.54 -55.81
CA GLY A 3 -40.80 -26.22 -54.72
C GLY A 3 -39.63 -25.37 -54.22
N ALA A 4 -39.58 -25.13 -52.91
CA ALA A 4 -38.57 -24.32 -52.24
C ALA A 4 -37.28 -25.12 -51.99
N LEU A 5 -36.15 -24.59 -52.45
CA LEU A 5 -34.79 -24.99 -52.08
C LEU A 5 -34.44 -24.35 -50.73
N VAL A 6 -34.34 -25.17 -49.68
CA VAL A 6 -33.80 -24.77 -48.37
C VAL A 6 -32.29 -24.95 -48.42
N GLY A 7 -31.55 -23.85 -48.50
CA GLY A 7 -30.10 -23.82 -48.37
C GLY A 7 -29.68 -23.93 -46.91
N VAL A 8 -28.89 -24.95 -46.60
CA VAL A 8 -28.17 -25.07 -45.32
C VAL A 8 -26.80 -24.42 -45.52
N LEU A 9 -26.61 -23.23 -44.96
CA LEU A 9 -25.31 -22.54 -44.90
C LEU A 9 -24.55 -23.06 -43.66
N LEU A 10 -23.54 -23.91 -43.85
CA LEU A 10 -22.61 -24.31 -42.80
C LEU A 10 -21.64 -23.15 -42.49
N CYS A 11 -21.78 -22.50 -41.33
CA CYS A 11 -20.73 -21.65 -40.76
C CYS A 11 -19.61 -22.53 -40.17
N ALA A 12 -18.61 -22.86 -40.98
CA ALA A 12 -17.39 -23.53 -40.55
C ALA A 12 -16.26 -22.50 -40.38
N ALA A 13 -16.20 -21.78 -39.25
CA ALA A 13 -14.98 -21.09 -38.76
C ALA A 13 -15.22 -20.30 -37.46
N CYS A 14 -15.50 -20.99 -36.35
CA CYS A 14 -15.40 -20.40 -35.00
C CYS A 14 -14.69 -21.40 -34.08
N ALA A 15 -13.44 -21.74 -34.37
CA ALA A 15 -12.60 -22.41 -33.39
C ALA A 15 -12.08 -21.33 -32.42
N PRO A 16 -12.35 -21.43 -31.10
CA PRO A 16 -11.76 -20.52 -30.14
C PRO A 16 -10.25 -20.72 -30.18
N THR A 17 -9.51 -19.66 -30.47
CA THR A 17 -8.07 -19.63 -30.25
C THR A 17 -7.86 -19.85 -28.76
N VAL A 18 -7.42 -21.05 -28.37
CA VAL A 18 -6.98 -21.32 -27.01
C VAL A 18 -5.70 -20.52 -26.83
N GLU A 19 -5.82 -19.32 -26.28
CA GLU A 19 -4.68 -18.54 -25.83
C GLU A 19 -4.01 -19.35 -24.72
N VAL A 20 -2.88 -19.97 -25.06
CA VAL A 20 -2.03 -20.65 -24.09
C VAL A 20 -1.41 -19.56 -23.23
N VAL A 21 -2.10 -19.21 -22.14
CA VAL A 21 -1.52 -18.34 -21.12
C VAL A 21 -0.32 -19.10 -20.53
N PRO A 22 0.91 -18.60 -20.71
CA PRO A 22 2.09 -19.27 -20.17
C PRO A 22 1.90 -19.44 -18.67
N THR A 23 2.17 -20.64 -18.16
CA THR A 23 2.13 -20.90 -16.73
C THR A 23 3.10 -19.94 -16.03
N PRO A 24 2.70 -19.29 -14.93
CA PRO A 24 3.60 -18.43 -14.17
C PRO A 24 4.86 -19.22 -13.78
N PRO A 25 6.04 -18.57 -13.73
CA PRO A 25 7.27 -19.23 -13.33
C PRO A 25 7.08 -19.88 -11.95
N PRO A 26 7.74 -21.03 -11.69
CA PRO A 26 7.67 -21.67 -10.39
C PRO A 26 8.21 -20.73 -9.31
N ASP A 27 7.56 -20.75 -8.15
CA ASP A 27 7.98 -19.95 -7.02
C ASP A 27 9.41 -20.34 -6.60
N PRO A 28 10.23 -19.38 -6.16
CA PRO A 28 11.52 -19.71 -5.57
C PRO A 28 11.31 -20.67 -4.40
N PRO A 29 12.29 -21.55 -4.09
CA PRO A 29 12.20 -22.46 -2.97
C PRO A 29 11.85 -21.68 -1.70
N GLY A 30 10.78 -22.13 -1.03
CA GLY A 30 10.21 -21.46 0.13
C GLY A 30 11.20 -21.37 1.29
N LEU A 31 11.10 -20.29 2.06
CA LEU A 31 11.77 -20.18 3.36
C LEU A 31 10.97 -21.00 4.37
N THR A 32 11.36 -22.25 4.58
CA THR A 32 10.87 -23.03 5.73
C THR A 32 11.80 -22.81 6.91
N VAL A 33 11.27 -22.24 7.98
CA VAL A 33 12.02 -22.01 9.21
C VAL A 33 11.30 -22.72 10.34
N ALA A 34 12.03 -23.48 11.15
CA ALA A 34 11.47 -24.08 12.34
C ALA A 34 11.02 -22.99 13.31
N VAL A 35 9.72 -22.89 13.55
CA VAL A 35 9.14 -21.94 14.51
C VAL A 35 8.92 -22.68 15.82
N SER A 36 9.33 -22.08 16.92
CA SER A 36 9.03 -22.57 18.27
C SER A 36 8.02 -21.64 18.93
N GLY A 37 6.82 -22.15 19.19
CA GLY A 37 5.76 -21.41 19.89
C GLY A 37 4.64 -20.88 18.99
N PRO A 38 3.64 -20.21 19.58
CA PRO A 38 2.53 -19.62 18.84
C PRO A 38 3.02 -18.47 17.95
N CYS A 39 2.31 -18.23 16.84
CA CYS A 39 2.58 -17.06 16.01
C CYS A 39 2.34 -15.77 16.80
N GLU A 40 3.34 -14.88 16.84
CA GLU A 40 3.22 -13.55 17.43
C GLU A 40 2.63 -12.56 16.41
N VAL A 41 1.53 -11.91 16.76
CA VAL A 41 0.88 -10.90 15.90
C VAL A 41 1.17 -9.50 16.45
N LYS A 42 1.79 -8.66 15.62
CA LYS A 42 2.07 -7.24 15.91
C LYS A 42 1.25 -6.37 14.99
N GLN A 43 0.49 -5.44 15.55
CA GLN A 43 -0.33 -4.51 14.77
C GLN A 43 0.10 -3.08 15.05
N GLN A 44 0.33 -2.32 13.98
CA GLN A 44 0.52 -0.88 14.03
C GLN A 44 -0.62 -0.22 13.27
N VAL A 45 -1.54 0.36 14.05
CA VAL A 45 -2.69 1.09 13.52
C VAL A 45 -2.57 2.53 14.00
N PRO A 46 -2.50 3.52 13.09
CA PRO A 46 -2.34 4.91 13.47
C PRO A 46 -3.57 5.38 14.24
N GLU A 47 -3.36 6.36 15.11
CA GLU A 47 -4.47 7.08 15.71
C GLU A 47 -5.25 7.81 14.61
N PRO A 48 -6.60 7.80 14.65
CA PRO A 48 -7.41 8.57 13.74
C PRO A 48 -7.02 10.05 13.79
N VAL A 49 -6.60 10.60 12.66
CA VAL A 49 -6.51 12.06 12.54
C VAL A 49 -7.94 12.58 12.46
N ALA A 50 -8.32 13.47 13.39
CA ALA A 50 -9.60 14.16 13.31
C ALA A 50 -9.68 14.85 11.94
N GLU A 51 -10.74 14.57 11.17
CA GLU A 51 -10.98 15.31 9.95
C GLU A 51 -11.15 16.78 10.33
N THR A 52 -10.20 17.62 9.93
CA THR A 52 -10.40 19.06 9.98
C THR A 52 -11.65 19.34 9.14
N PRO A 53 -12.74 19.90 9.71
CA PRO A 53 -13.93 20.17 8.94
C PRO A 53 -13.54 21.00 7.73
N ALA A 54 -13.93 20.55 6.54
CA ALA A 54 -13.65 21.25 5.30
C ALA A 54 -14.08 22.73 5.47
N PRO A 55 -13.20 23.71 5.15
CA PRO A 55 -13.57 25.11 5.25
C PRO A 55 -14.77 25.35 4.33
N SER A 56 -15.92 25.55 4.95
CA SER A 56 -17.13 25.99 4.27
C SER A 56 -16.95 27.48 3.97
N GLY A 57 -16.62 27.83 2.73
CA GLY A 57 -16.85 29.19 2.20
C GLY A 57 -15.65 29.89 1.56
N GLN A 58 -15.83 30.14 0.25
CA GLN A 58 -15.41 31.30 -0.55
C GLN A 58 -13.92 31.68 -0.76
N PRO A 59 -13.52 32.02 -2.01
CA PRO A 59 -12.20 32.56 -2.30
C PRO A 59 -12.17 34.05 -1.91
N THR A 60 -11.41 34.40 -0.87
CA THR A 60 -11.05 35.80 -0.62
C THR A 60 -9.71 36.07 -1.29
N VAL A 61 -9.75 36.82 -2.39
CA VAL A 61 -8.56 37.45 -2.99
C VAL A 61 -8.08 38.51 -2.01
N GLY A 62 -7.08 38.17 -1.20
CA GLY A 62 -6.43 39.06 -0.23
C GLY A 62 -4.99 39.34 -0.64
N ASN A 63 -4.80 40.43 -1.36
CA ASN A 63 -3.53 41.02 -1.74
C ASN A 63 -2.68 41.34 -0.47
N PRO A 64 -1.41 40.89 -0.33
CA PRO A 64 -0.58 41.34 0.79
C PRO A 64 0.04 42.71 0.46
N ALA A 65 -0.43 43.75 1.13
CA ALA A 65 0.27 45.04 1.22
C ALA A 65 1.54 44.91 2.09
N PRO A 66 2.65 45.63 1.78
CA PRO A 66 3.91 45.48 2.48
C PRO A 66 3.91 46.30 3.79
N GLY A 67 4.00 45.62 4.92
CA GLY A 67 4.17 46.23 6.24
C GLY A 67 5.62 46.22 6.69
N ASN A 68 6.24 47.40 6.74
CA ASN A 68 7.55 47.65 7.34
C ASN A 68 7.56 47.36 8.85
N THR A 69 8.64 46.75 9.36
CA THR A 69 9.12 46.98 10.75
C THR A 69 10.64 46.78 10.84
N ALA A 70 11.28 47.66 11.61
CA ALA A 70 12.68 48.10 11.64
C ALA A 70 13.77 47.06 12.01
N PRO A 71 15.07 47.34 11.73
CA PRO A 71 16.19 46.48 12.12
C PRO A 71 16.57 46.71 13.59
N GLY A 72 16.36 45.69 14.42
CA GLY A 72 16.84 45.67 15.81
C GLY A 72 18.27 45.12 15.88
N ASN A 73 19.20 45.94 16.36
CA ASN A 73 20.58 45.57 16.70
C ASN A 73 20.61 44.38 17.69
N ALA A 74 21.29 43.29 17.32
CA ALA A 74 21.76 42.27 18.24
C ALA A 74 23.30 42.26 18.25
N ALA A 75 23.88 42.38 19.44
CA ALA A 75 25.31 42.46 19.72
C ALA A 75 26.07 41.17 19.33
N PRO A 76 27.39 41.24 19.04
CA PRO A 76 28.17 40.06 18.69
C PRO A 76 28.51 39.26 19.96
N GLY A 77 27.89 38.09 20.11
CA GLY A 77 28.16 37.17 21.20
C GLY A 77 27.84 35.73 20.81
N ASP A 78 28.91 34.94 20.67
CA ASP A 78 28.98 33.48 20.75
C ASP A 78 28.05 32.66 19.83
N VAL A 79 28.48 32.51 18.58
CA VAL A 79 28.02 31.44 17.70
C VAL A 79 28.54 30.11 18.25
N ALA A 80 27.70 29.39 19.00
CA ALA A 80 27.88 27.96 19.19
C ALA A 80 28.08 27.32 17.80
N PRO A 81 29.01 26.36 17.60
CA PRO A 81 29.25 25.78 16.29
C PRO A 81 27.95 25.17 15.79
N GLY A 82 27.31 25.91 14.87
CA GLY A 82 26.07 25.51 14.25
C GLY A 82 26.33 24.19 13.58
N ARG A 83 25.53 23.17 13.92
CA ARG A 83 25.43 21.97 13.11
C ARG A 83 25.19 22.47 11.69
N ALA A 84 26.20 22.35 10.83
CA ALA A 84 26.06 22.63 9.41
C ALA A 84 24.80 21.88 8.96
N ALA A 85 23.85 22.59 8.36
CA ALA A 85 22.70 21.94 7.78
C ALA A 85 23.23 20.85 6.84
N PRO A 86 22.69 19.62 6.92
CA PRO A 86 23.17 18.54 6.08
C PRO A 86 23.13 19.00 4.62
N ASP A 87 24.20 18.72 3.87
CA ASP A 87 24.27 19.01 2.45
C ASP A 87 23.23 18.13 1.74
N VAL A 88 22.08 18.73 1.47
CA VAL A 88 20.93 18.07 0.86
C VAL A 88 20.73 18.67 -0.52
N ALA A 89 20.62 17.80 -1.53
CA ALA A 89 20.41 18.23 -2.91
C ALA A 89 19.19 19.18 -3.03
N PRO A 90 19.26 20.21 -3.89
CA PRO A 90 18.08 21.00 -4.23
C PRO A 90 16.91 20.08 -4.65
N HIS A 91 15.69 20.40 -4.19
CA HIS A 91 14.46 19.64 -4.43
C HIS A 91 14.36 18.24 -3.80
N ASN A 92 15.21 17.90 -2.83
CA ASN A 92 15.17 16.59 -2.18
C ASN A 92 13.84 16.29 -1.47
N ALA A 93 13.17 17.31 -0.90
CA ALA A 93 11.91 17.11 -0.19
C ALA A 93 10.78 16.75 -1.17
N GLU A 94 10.73 17.44 -2.31
CA GLU A 94 9.77 17.23 -3.38
C GLU A 94 9.97 15.86 -4.04
N ASN A 95 11.22 15.49 -4.33
CA ASN A 95 11.57 14.20 -4.92
C ASN A 95 11.29 13.01 -4.00
N ASN A 96 11.21 13.24 -2.69
CA ASN A 96 10.88 12.20 -1.71
C ASN A 96 9.45 12.34 -1.16
N ALA A 97 8.65 13.29 -1.66
CA ALA A 97 7.30 13.52 -1.15
C ALA A 97 6.42 12.26 -1.27
N TRP A 98 6.68 11.42 -2.27
CA TRP A 98 5.96 10.17 -2.48
C TRP A 98 6.20 9.13 -1.35
N LYS A 99 7.34 9.19 -0.65
CA LYS A 99 7.68 8.33 0.50
C LYS A 99 6.82 8.63 1.72
N HIS A 100 6.28 9.83 1.81
CA HIS A 100 5.39 10.20 2.90
C HIS A 100 4.00 9.63 2.63
N ARG A 101 3.58 8.68 3.46
CA ARG A 101 2.21 8.15 3.45
C ARG A 101 1.23 9.28 3.73
N ARG A 102 0.13 9.30 2.98
CA ARG A 102 -0.97 10.23 3.23
C ARG A 102 -1.60 9.92 4.59
N SER A 103 -2.00 10.96 5.32
CA SER A 103 -2.75 10.77 6.57
C SER A 103 -4.06 10.02 6.32
N LEU A 104 -4.38 9.11 7.23
CA LEU A 104 -5.56 8.27 7.15
C LEU A 104 -6.68 8.83 8.05
N PRO A 105 -7.87 9.14 7.51
CA PRO A 105 -9.00 9.57 8.33
C PRO A 105 -9.56 8.41 9.15
N ALA A 106 -10.40 8.72 10.14
CA ALA A 106 -10.99 7.73 11.04
C ALA A 106 -11.69 6.57 10.32
N ALA A 107 -12.45 6.86 9.26
CA ALA A 107 -13.12 5.83 8.47
C ALA A 107 -12.13 4.88 7.78
N GLY A 108 -11.00 5.41 7.29
CA GLY A 108 -9.92 4.60 6.70
C GLY A 108 -9.23 3.73 7.74
N VAL A 109 -8.96 4.28 8.93
CA VAL A 109 -8.40 3.52 10.06
C VAL A 109 -9.31 2.35 10.42
N GLN A 110 -10.63 2.60 10.50
CA GLN A 110 -11.60 1.55 10.81
C GLN A 110 -11.64 0.47 9.71
N ALA A 111 -11.69 0.85 8.43
CA ALA A 111 -11.65 -0.12 7.34
C ALA A 111 -10.38 -0.99 7.38
N GLY A 112 -9.23 -0.41 7.75
CA GLY A 112 -7.99 -1.15 7.99
C GLY A 112 -8.12 -2.18 9.13
N ARG A 113 -8.70 -1.79 10.27
CA ARG A 113 -8.97 -2.70 11.40
C ARG A 113 -9.92 -3.85 11.01
N ASP A 114 -10.95 -3.53 10.24
CA ASP A 114 -11.90 -4.54 9.76
C ASP A 114 -11.21 -5.51 8.79
N LEU A 115 -10.30 -5.02 7.95
CA LEU A 115 -9.52 -5.88 7.07
C LEU A 115 -8.57 -6.77 7.86
N ILE A 116 -7.87 -6.26 8.88
CA ILE A 116 -7.05 -7.06 9.80
C ILE A 116 -7.86 -8.22 10.38
N THR A 117 -9.07 -7.93 10.87
CA THR A 117 -9.97 -8.93 11.47
C THR A 117 -10.32 -10.06 10.49
N ARG A 118 -10.43 -9.77 9.20
CA ARG A 118 -10.72 -10.77 8.15
C ARG A 118 -9.49 -11.60 7.76
N VAL A 119 -8.31 -10.98 7.68
CA VAL A 119 -7.12 -11.65 7.14
C VAL A 119 -6.32 -12.41 8.20
N LEU A 120 -6.38 -12.00 9.48
CA LEU A 120 -5.62 -12.68 10.53
C LEU A 120 -5.91 -14.18 10.64
N PRO A 121 -7.18 -14.64 10.65
CA PRO A 121 -7.49 -16.06 10.77
C PRO A 121 -6.92 -16.93 9.64
N VAL A 122 -6.65 -16.37 8.46
CA VAL A 122 -6.05 -17.11 7.33
C VAL A 122 -4.52 -17.05 7.34
N LEU A 123 -3.92 -16.02 7.96
CA LEU A 123 -2.47 -15.86 8.02
C LEU A 123 -1.83 -16.56 9.23
N GLU A 124 -2.52 -16.61 10.38
CA GLU A 124 -2.01 -17.24 11.59
C GLU A 124 -1.60 -18.72 11.39
N PRO A 125 -2.38 -19.57 10.69
CA PRO A 125 -1.98 -20.96 10.45
C PRO A 125 -0.70 -21.08 9.61
N ILE A 126 -0.51 -20.20 8.62
CA ILE A 126 0.69 -20.16 7.78
C ILE A 126 1.91 -19.73 8.59
N CYS A 127 1.74 -18.71 9.43
CA CYS A 127 2.80 -18.28 10.34
C CYS A 127 3.18 -19.39 11.34
N ALA A 128 2.19 -20.09 11.90
CA ALA A 128 2.40 -21.17 12.86
C ALA A 128 3.05 -22.41 12.22
N SER A 129 2.82 -22.67 10.92
CA SER A 129 3.46 -23.78 10.22
C SER A 129 4.94 -23.51 9.89
N GLY A 130 5.37 -22.24 9.91
CA GLY A 130 6.71 -21.83 9.48
C GLY A 130 6.92 -21.87 7.97
N ASP A 131 5.86 -22.05 7.18
CA ASP A 131 5.89 -22.00 5.71
C ASP A 131 5.77 -20.55 5.23
N LEU A 132 6.91 -19.86 5.14
CA LEU A 132 7.00 -18.47 4.70
C LEU A 132 7.26 -18.37 3.19
N SER A 133 6.61 -19.22 2.41
CA SER A 133 6.65 -19.13 0.96
C SER A 133 5.53 -18.22 0.45
N ALA A 134 5.81 -17.45 -0.61
CA ALA A 134 4.83 -16.54 -1.20
C ALA A 134 3.61 -17.26 -1.80
N GLY A 135 3.72 -18.54 -2.16
CA GLY A 135 2.62 -19.32 -2.75
C GLY A 135 1.43 -19.53 -1.80
N PRO A 136 1.62 -20.17 -0.63
CA PRO A 136 0.61 -20.30 0.43
C PRO A 136 -0.01 -18.96 0.83
N VAL A 137 0.81 -17.90 1.00
CA VAL A 137 0.32 -16.56 1.35
C VAL A 137 -0.56 -15.99 0.23
N ARG A 138 -0.15 -16.08 -1.05
CA ARG A 138 -0.98 -15.68 -2.19
C ARG A 138 -2.29 -16.44 -2.24
N LYS A 139 -2.26 -17.75 -2.00
CA LYS A 139 -3.45 -18.60 -1.98
C LYS A 139 -4.41 -18.18 -0.86
N ALA A 140 -3.91 -17.93 0.34
CA ALA A 140 -4.73 -17.52 1.48
C ALA A 140 -5.32 -16.11 1.30
N LEU A 141 -4.60 -15.21 0.63
CA LEU A 141 -5.04 -13.84 0.40
C LEU A 141 -5.68 -13.59 -0.97
N ALA A 142 -5.98 -14.65 -1.73
CA ALA A 142 -6.50 -14.54 -3.10
C ALA A 142 -7.80 -13.73 -3.19
N GLU A 143 -8.68 -13.86 -2.19
CA GLU A 143 -9.94 -13.12 -2.12
C GLU A 143 -9.77 -11.64 -1.77
N HIS A 144 -8.59 -11.25 -1.26
CA HIS A 144 -8.28 -9.90 -0.81
C HIS A 144 -7.46 -9.09 -1.82
N ARG A 145 -7.24 -9.64 -3.04
CA ARG A 145 -6.45 -9.00 -4.11
C ARG A 145 -5.07 -8.52 -3.61
N ALA A 146 -4.46 -9.30 -2.73
CA ALA A 146 -3.17 -8.95 -2.16
C ALA A 146 -2.06 -9.02 -3.21
N TYR A 147 -1.21 -8.00 -3.22
CA TYR A 147 0.14 -8.15 -3.74
C TYR A 147 0.96 -8.91 -2.71
N VAL A 148 1.79 -9.86 -3.16
CA VAL A 148 2.63 -10.68 -2.29
C VAL A 148 4.00 -10.81 -2.95
N GLU A 149 5.05 -10.56 -2.17
CA GLU A 149 6.44 -10.59 -2.60
C GLU A 149 7.26 -11.46 -1.63
N GLN A 150 8.00 -12.42 -2.19
CA GLN A 150 9.00 -13.17 -1.43
C GLN A 150 10.26 -12.30 -1.27
N ARG A 151 10.67 -12.05 -0.03
CA ARG A 151 11.96 -11.42 0.31
C ARG A 151 12.88 -12.45 0.97
N PRO A 152 14.20 -12.16 1.09
CA PRO A 152 15.17 -13.13 1.60
C PRO A 152 14.89 -13.66 3.02
N THR A 153 14.18 -12.89 3.86
CA THR A 153 13.93 -13.24 5.26
C THR A 153 12.46 -13.17 5.67
N LEU A 154 11.56 -12.77 4.75
CA LEU A 154 10.14 -12.59 5.03
C LEU A 154 9.30 -12.67 3.75
N VAL A 155 8.00 -12.81 3.91
CA VAL A 155 7.01 -12.55 2.85
C VAL A 155 6.35 -11.21 3.13
N PHE A 156 6.45 -10.29 2.17
CA PHE A 156 5.73 -9.03 2.22
C PHE A 156 4.40 -9.19 1.51
N PHE A 157 3.35 -8.57 2.02
CA PHE A 157 2.09 -8.42 1.31
C PHE A 157 1.47 -7.04 1.51
N SER A 158 0.67 -6.62 0.54
CA SER A 158 -0.04 -5.33 0.56
C SER A 158 -1.43 -5.50 -0.03
N MET A 159 -2.43 -4.93 0.65
CA MET A 159 -3.83 -4.94 0.23
C MET A 159 -4.44 -3.55 0.36
N GLU A 160 -5.38 -3.26 -0.54
CA GLU A 160 -6.21 -2.06 -0.49
C GLU A 160 -7.55 -2.35 0.16
N THR A 161 -8.02 -1.44 1.00
CA THR A 161 -9.42 -1.38 1.42
C THR A 161 -9.95 0.03 1.28
N ARG A 162 -11.25 0.17 1.07
CA ARG A 162 -11.90 1.46 0.79
C ARG A 162 -12.89 1.82 1.88
N ALA A 163 -12.86 3.07 2.29
CA ALA A 163 -13.86 3.71 3.13
C ALA A 163 -14.35 4.97 2.39
N GLY A 164 -15.47 4.86 1.69
CA GLY A 164 -15.93 5.90 0.75
C GLY A 164 -14.93 6.08 -0.40
N GLU A 165 -14.48 7.32 -0.61
CA GLU A 165 -13.51 7.67 -1.66
C GLU A 165 -12.04 7.48 -1.24
N ARG A 166 -11.79 7.13 0.03
CA ARG A 166 -10.44 7.00 0.57
C ARG A 166 -9.98 5.55 0.55
N VAL A 167 -8.72 5.36 0.17
CA VAL A 167 -8.03 4.07 0.21
C VAL A 167 -7.18 4.00 1.48
N ALA A 168 -7.34 2.91 2.23
CA ALA A 168 -6.44 2.52 3.30
C ALA A 168 -5.62 1.30 2.83
N CYS A 169 -4.37 1.26 3.27
CA CYS A 169 -3.42 0.22 2.93
C CYS A 169 -3.22 -0.68 4.14
N LEU A 170 -3.40 -1.98 3.95
CA LEU A 170 -2.93 -2.98 4.90
C LEU A 170 -1.67 -3.61 4.34
N ASN A 171 -0.53 -3.23 4.90
CA ASN A 171 0.76 -3.83 4.63
C ASN A 171 1.06 -4.87 5.69
N GLY A 172 1.75 -5.95 5.32
CA GLY A 172 2.20 -6.92 6.30
C GLY A 172 3.49 -7.64 5.93
N ASP A 173 4.23 -7.99 6.96
CA ASP A 173 5.44 -8.78 6.89
C ASP A 173 5.23 -10.08 7.67
N MET A 174 5.44 -11.22 7.02
CA MET A 174 5.49 -12.53 7.67
C MET A 174 6.92 -13.03 7.75
N SER A 175 7.39 -13.24 8.97
CA SER A 175 8.67 -13.85 9.27
C SER A 175 8.46 -15.03 10.23
N ALA A 176 9.53 -15.76 10.57
CA ALA A 176 9.42 -16.99 11.36
C ALA A 176 8.74 -16.72 12.70
N GLY A 177 7.50 -17.21 12.85
CA GLY A 177 6.70 -17.05 14.05
C GLY A 177 6.18 -15.63 14.32
N VAL A 178 6.27 -14.70 13.37
CA VAL A 178 5.81 -13.32 13.56
C VAL A 178 5.07 -12.79 12.34
N ILE A 179 3.86 -12.27 12.54
CA ILE A 179 3.13 -11.45 11.57
C ILE A 179 3.17 -10.01 12.06
N ARG A 180 3.64 -9.08 11.23
CA ARG A 180 3.52 -7.64 11.46
C ARG A 180 2.51 -7.06 10.48
N LEU A 181 1.55 -6.31 10.99
CA LEU A 181 0.50 -5.67 10.19
C LEU A 181 0.53 -4.16 10.42
N PHE A 182 0.47 -3.39 9.34
CA PHE A 182 0.52 -1.94 9.34
C PHE A 182 -0.68 -1.40 8.56
N VAL A 183 -1.49 -0.57 9.22
CA VAL A 183 -2.55 0.18 8.55
C VAL A 183 -2.01 1.56 8.22
N GLU A 184 -1.98 1.92 6.95
CA GLU A 184 -1.41 3.18 6.48
C GLU A 184 -2.32 3.83 5.45
N GLY A 185 -2.09 5.11 5.16
CA GLY A 185 -2.62 5.72 3.93
C GLY A 185 -1.80 5.33 2.71
N THR A 186 -2.22 5.80 1.56
CA THR A 186 -1.52 5.58 0.29
C THR A 186 -0.21 6.37 0.20
N THR A 187 0.65 6.03 -0.76
CA THR A 187 1.80 6.84 -1.18
C THR A 187 1.34 8.21 -1.69
N GLY A 188 2.30 9.11 -1.96
CA GLY A 188 1.99 10.38 -2.65
C GLY A 188 1.26 10.16 -3.99
N GLU A 189 1.49 9.04 -4.66
CA GLU A 189 0.88 8.68 -5.94
C GLU A 189 -0.46 7.94 -5.81
N GLY A 190 -0.92 7.64 -4.59
CA GLY A 190 -2.23 7.04 -4.36
C GLY A 190 -2.27 5.51 -4.37
N SER A 191 -1.11 4.83 -4.40
CA SER A 191 -0.99 3.37 -4.30
C SER A 191 -0.64 2.92 -2.88
N CYS A 192 -0.85 1.63 -2.57
CA CYS A 192 -0.32 1.05 -1.32
C CYS A 192 1.14 0.61 -1.40
N ILE A 193 1.61 0.32 -2.61
CA ILE A 193 2.96 -0.15 -2.87
C ILE A 193 3.75 0.97 -3.54
N GLU A 194 5.00 1.12 -3.12
CA GLU A 194 5.97 1.97 -3.78
C GLU A 194 6.16 1.53 -5.25
N PRO A 195 6.06 2.45 -6.22
CA PRO A 195 6.42 2.20 -7.60
C PRO A 195 7.89 1.76 -7.72
N VAL A 196 8.16 0.81 -8.61
CA VAL A 196 9.51 0.25 -8.80
C VAL A 196 10.52 1.28 -9.34
N SER A 197 10.06 2.41 -9.87
CA SER A 197 10.90 3.47 -10.43
C SER A 197 10.29 4.85 -10.22
N HIS A 198 11.14 5.80 -9.80
CA HIS A 198 10.90 7.25 -9.76
C HIS A 198 12.06 7.98 -10.41
#